data_AF-A0A7V9BW41-F1
#
_entry.id   AF-A0A7V9BW41-F1
#
_cell.length_a   1.000
_cell.length_b   1.000
_cell.length_c   1.000
_cell.angle_alpha   90.00
_cell.angle_beta   90.00
_cell.angle_gamma   90.00
#
_symmetry.space_group_name_H-M   'P 1'
#
loop_
_entity.id
_entity.type
_entity.pdbx_description
1 polymer ?
#
loop_
_entity_poly.entity_id
_entity_poly.type
_entity_poly.pdbx_seq_one_letter_code
_entity_poly.pdbx_strand_id
1 'polypeptide(L)'
;ASGEIAAALTLTQRRADNELSLADTVVHALPRVFAALLAGDIDRSKAWVFADHLGPDTCGLSPAQIDAVCARLVPLAPGWTTGQLAARLWRAGAGHRP
;
A
#
# COMPACT_ATOMS: atom_id res chain seq x y z
N ALA A 1 -3.65 -22.03 16.37
CA ALA A 1 -3.78 -20.56 16.40
C ALA A 1 -4.13 -19.95 15.03
N SER A 2 -3.43 -20.27 13.93
CA SER A 2 -3.77 -19.72 12.58
C SER A 2 -5.13 -20.20 12.02
N GLY A 3 -5.55 -21.43 12.31
CA GLY A 3 -6.80 -22.02 11.78
C GLY A 3 -8.11 -21.38 12.27
N GLU A 4 -8.12 -20.78 13.46
CA GLU A 4 -9.34 -20.18 14.04
C GLU A 4 -9.60 -18.76 13.50
N ILE A 5 -8.55 -18.06 13.08
CA ILE A 5 -8.64 -16.72 12.47
C ILE A 5 -9.21 -16.81 11.04
N ALA A 6 -8.86 -17.86 10.29
CA ALA A 6 -9.36 -18.09 8.93
C ALA A 6 -10.87 -18.39 8.91
N ALA A 7 -11.38 -19.12 9.91
CA ALA A 7 -12.80 -19.45 10.03
C ALA A 7 -13.67 -18.24 10.44
N ALA A 8 -13.14 -17.33 11.25
CA ALA A 8 -13.87 -16.17 11.76
C ALA A 8 -14.05 -15.03 10.73
N LEU A 9 -13.20 -14.96 9.69
CA LEU A 9 -13.17 -13.82 8.75
C LEU A 9 -13.68 -14.14 7.33
N THR A 10 -14.02 -15.40 7.02
CA THR A 10 -14.41 -15.83 5.65
C THR A 10 -13.38 -15.46 4.58
N LEU A 11 -12.09 -15.40 4.95
CA LEU A 11 -10.99 -15.09 4.04
C LEU A 11 -10.39 -16.40 3.52
N THR A 12 -10.25 -16.52 2.20
CA THR A 12 -9.45 -17.60 1.61
C THR A 12 -7.99 -17.43 2.04
N GLN A 13 -7.22 -18.52 2.07
CA GLN A 13 -5.80 -18.51 2.43
C GLN A 13 -5.02 -17.43 1.66
N ARG A 14 -5.28 -17.30 0.35
CA ARG A 14 -4.71 -16.25 -0.51
C ARG A 14 -5.03 -14.82 -0.02
N ARG A 15 -6.23 -14.59 0.51
CA ARG A 15 -6.61 -13.26 1.00
C ARG A 15 -5.99 -12.95 2.36
N ALA A 16 -5.68 -13.96 3.17
CA ALA A 16 -4.90 -13.80 4.39
C ALA A 16 -3.43 -13.50 4.06
N ASP A 17 -2.83 -14.23 3.12
CA ASP A 17 -1.43 -14.01 2.68
C ASP A 17 -1.25 -12.59 2.10
N ASN A 18 -2.20 -12.15 1.26
CA ASN A 18 -2.18 -10.79 0.71
C ASN A 18 -2.29 -9.72 1.80
N GLU A 19 -3.05 -9.97 2.86
CA GLU A 19 -3.20 -9.00 3.95
C GLU A 19 -1.97 -8.95 4.84
N LEU A 20 -1.35 -10.10 5.11
CA LEU A 20 -0.09 -10.15 5.82
C LEU A 20 1.02 -9.42 5.05
N SER A 21 1.13 -9.68 3.74
CA SER A 21 2.11 -9.03 2.87
C SER A 21 1.88 -7.51 2.76
N LEU A 22 0.61 -7.08 2.70
CA LEU A 22 0.26 -5.66 2.75
C LEU A 22 0.67 -5.03 4.08
N ALA A 23 0.35 -5.66 5.20
CA ALA A 23 0.69 -5.14 6.53
C ALA A 23 2.20 -5.00 6.71
N ASP A 24 2.95 -6.03 6.34
CA ASP A 24 4.42 -6.05 6.42
C ASP A 24 5.05 -4.91 5.59
N THR A 25 4.62 -4.79 4.32
CA THR A 25 5.12 -3.74 3.41
C THR A 25 4.80 -2.34 3.94
N VAL A 26 3.55 -2.11 4.36
CA VAL A 26 3.11 -0.78 4.79
C VAL A 26 3.80 -0.35 6.09
N VAL A 27 3.98 -1.28 7.04
CA VAL A 27 4.64 -0.99 8.32
C VAL A 27 6.14 -0.73 8.14
N HIS A 28 6.82 -1.52 7.31
CA HIS A 28 8.29 -1.47 7.23
C HIS A 28 8.84 -0.57 6.12
N ALA A 29 8.15 -0.46 4.98
CA ALA A 29 8.65 0.28 3.82
C ALA A 29 7.92 1.61 3.58
N LEU A 30 6.69 1.77 4.09
CA LEU A 30 5.83 2.91 3.77
C LEU A 30 5.21 3.57 5.02
N PRO A 31 6.02 4.08 5.98
CA PRO A 31 5.53 4.58 7.26
C PRO A 31 4.52 5.73 7.15
N ARG A 32 4.61 6.57 6.10
CA ARG A 32 3.62 7.63 5.84
C ARG A 32 2.27 7.08 5.40
N VAL A 33 2.27 6.01 4.61
CA VAL A 33 1.03 5.31 4.19
C VAL A 33 0.41 4.64 5.40
N PHE A 34 1.22 4.01 6.26
CA PHE A 34 0.76 3.42 7.52
C PHE A 34 0.09 4.46 8.42
N ALA A 35 0.73 5.62 8.62
CA ALA A 35 0.20 6.69 9.43
C ALA A 35 -1.15 7.22 8.89
N ALA A 36 -1.27 7.43 7.59
CA ALA A 36 -2.51 7.88 6.96
C ALA A 36 -3.64 6.82 7.03
N LEU A 37 -3.29 5.53 6.90
CA LEU A 37 -4.24 4.44 7.09
C LEU A 37 -4.74 4.38 8.54
N LEU A 38 -3.83 4.52 9.51
CA LEU A 38 -4.16 4.51 10.94
C LEU A 38 -5.03 5.72 11.33
N ALA A 39 -4.78 6.88 10.72
CA ALA A 39 -5.58 8.09 10.91
C ALA A 39 -6.96 8.02 10.23
N GLY A 40 -7.17 7.06 9.31
CA GLY A 40 -8.40 6.93 8.52
C GLY A 40 -8.48 7.89 7.33
N ASP A 41 -7.39 8.58 6.99
CA ASP A 41 -7.32 9.48 5.82
C ASP A 41 -7.40 8.70 4.50
N ILE A 42 -6.86 7.47 4.50
CA ILE A 42 -6.93 6.56 3.36
C ILE A 42 -7.49 5.20 3.79
N ASP A 43 -8.21 4.56 2.88
CA ASP A 43 -8.70 3.21 3.06
C ASP A 43 -7.64 2.15 2.70
N ARG A 44 -7.93 0.89 3.06
CA ARG A 44 -7.11 -0.28 2.73
C ARG A 44 -6.80 -0.38 1.24
N SER A 45 -7.76 -0.11 0.37
CA SER A 45 -7.58 -0.24 -1.08
C SER A 45 -6.56 0.77 -1.61
N LYS A 46 -6.56 2.00 -1.09
CA LYS A 46 -5.53 3.00 -1.41
C LYS A 46 -4.17 2.61 -0.83
N ALA A 47 -4.11 2.11 0.40
CA ALA A 47 -2.87 1.61 0.99
C ALA A 47 -2.26 0.49 0.16
N TRP A 48 -3.10 -0.42 -0.35
CA TRP A 48 -2.66 -1.48 -1.28
C TRP A 48 -2.07 -0.91 -2.57
N VAL A 49 -2.69 0.11 -3.19
CA VAL A 49 -2.14 0.72 -4.41
C VAL A 49 -0.75 1.34 -4.17
N PHE A 50 -0.51 1.94 -3.00
CA PHE A 50 0.83 2.40 -2.64
C PHE A 50 1.81 1.24 -2.47
N ALA A 51 1.43 0.19 -1.74
CA ALA A 51 2.29 -0.98 -1.52
C ALA A 51 2.62 -1.72 -2.83
N ASP A 52 1.64 -1.87 -3.72
CA ASP A 52 1.79 -2.50 -5.02
C ASP A 52 2.78 -1.74 -5.92
N HIS A 53 2.75 -0.40 -5.90
CA HIS A 53 3.62 0.41 -6.77
C HIS A 53 4.97 0.79 -6.15
N LEU A 54 5.04 0.95 -4.82
CA LEU A 54 6.24 1.41 -4.10
C LEU A 54 6.88 0.34 -3.22
N GLY A 55 6.35 -0.88 -3.27
CA GLY A 55 6.92 -2.02 -2.55
C GLY A 55 8.37 -2.26 -2.94
N PRO A 56 9.20 -2.75 -2.01
CA PRO A 56 10.63 -2.97 -2.25
C PRO A 56 10.89 -3.96 -3.40
N ASP A 57 9.98 -4.92 -3.62
CA ASP A 57 10.09 -5.91 -4.69
C ASP A 57 9.47 -5.44 -6.02
N THR A 58 8.65 -4.37 -5.99
CA THR A 58 7.90 -3.90 -7.16
C THR A 58 8.48 -2.62 -7.77
N CYS A 59 9.25 -1.85 -6.99
CA CYS A 59 9.77 -0.56 -7.40
C CYS A 59 11.28 -0.44 -7.13
N GLY A 60 12.05 -0.12 -8.17
CA GLY A 60 13.51 0.06 -8.08
C GLY A 60 13.96 1.40 -7.47
N LEU A 61 13.08 2.10 -6.76
CA LEU A 61 13.41 3.37 -6.10
C LEU A 61 14.12 3.11 -4.77
N SER A 62 15.06 3.97 -4.42
CA SER A 62 15.67 3.96 -3.09
C SER A 62 14.66 4.35 -2.00
N PRO A 63 14.89 3.96 -0.73
CA PRO A 63 14.02 4.35 0.38
C PRO A 63 13.77 5.87 0.49
N ALA A 64 14.79 6.68 0.20
CA ALA A 64 14.67 8.14 0.21
C ALA A 64 13.76 8.67 -0.92
N GLN A 65 13.80 8.03 -2.10
CA GLN A 65 12.91 8.38 -3.22
C GLN A 65 11.47 7.94 -2.93
N ILE A 66 11.29 6.76 -2.32
CA ILE A 66 9.97 6.29 -1.86
C ILE A 66 9.37 7.26 -0.84
N ASP A 67 10.15 7.69 0.16
CA ASP A 67 9.68 8.68 1.15
C ASP A 67 9.29 10.00 0.47
N ALA A 68 10.09 10.49 -0.49
CA ALA A 68 9.79 11.71 -1.22
C ALA A 68 8.49 11.61 -2.04
N VAL A 69 8.24 10.46 -2.69
CA VAL A 69 6.98 10.20 -3.39
C VAL A 69 5.82 10.17 -2.40
N CYS A 70 5.96 9.45 -1.29
CA CYS A 70 4.93 9.35 -0.27
C CYS A 70 4.61 10.71 0.37
N ALA A 71 5.62 11.50 0.71
CA ALA A 71 5.48 12.85 1.26
C ALA A 71 4.63 13.76 0.37
N ARG A 72 4.76 13.61 -0.95
CA ARG A 72 4.01 14.40 -1.92
C ARG A 72 2.60 13.87 -2.19
N LEU A 73 2.42 12.55 -2.25
CA LEU A 73 1.17 11.95 -2.74
C LEU A 73 0.19 11.53 -1.64
N VAL A 74 0.68 11.11 -0.46
CA VAL A 74 -0.18 10.64 0.64
C VAL A 74 -1.19 11.72 1.08
N PRO A 75 -0.82 12.99 1.29
CA PRO A 75 -1.78 14.03 1.72
C PRO A 75 -2.89 14.31 0.70
N LEU A 76 -2.68 13.96 -0.57
CA LEU A 76 -3.62 14.23 -1.67
C LEU A 76 -4.47 12.99 -2.01
N ALA A 77 -4.06 11.81 -1.57
CA ALA A 77 -4.71 10.53 -1.84
C ALA A 77 -6.20 10.45 -1.39
N PRO A 78 -6.66 11.11 -0.30
CA PRO A 78 -8.06 11.07 0.08
C PRO A 78 -9.00 11.59 -1.02
N GLY A 79 -8.53 12.56 -1.81
CA GLY A 79 -9.30 13.18 -2.89
C GLY A 79 -9.33 12.39 -4.20
N TRP A 80 -8.71 11.19 -4.27
CA TRP A 80 -8.55 10.44 -5.52
C TRP A 80 -9.18 9.05 -5.46
N THR A 81 -9.63 8.56 -6.61
CA THR A 81 -9.93 7.13 -6.78
C THR A 81 -8.63 6.31 -6.82
N THR A 82 -8.73 5.00 -6.58
CA THR A 82 -7.57 4.08 -6.65
C THR A 82 -6.90 4.10 -8.03
N GLY A 83 -7.68 4.17 -9.12
CA GLY A 83 -7.13 4.31 -10.48
C GLY A 83 -6.41 5.65 -10.72
N GLN A 84 -6.93 6.74 -10.16
CA GLN A 84 -6.27 8.05 -10.22
C GLN A 84 -4.96 8.08 -9.41
N LEU A 85 -4.92 7.35 -8.30
CA LEU A 85 -3.73 7.17 -7.47
C LEU A 85 -2.66 6.35 -8.21
N ALA A 86 -3.02 5.20 -8.78
CA ALA A 86 -2.13 4.36 -9.57
C ALA A 86 -1.49 5.14 -10.73
N ALA A 87 -2.30 5.87 -11.50
CA ALA A 87 -1.81 6.69 -12.62
C ALA A 87 -0.85 7.82 -12.20
N ARG A 88 -0.90 8.27 -10.94
CA ARG A 88 0.02 9.29 -10.40
C ARG A 88 1.30 8.66 -9.88
N LEU A 89 1.21 7.52 -9.22
CA LEU A 89 2.37 6.74 -8.78
C LEU A 89 3.22 6.32 -9.97
N TRP A 90 2.59 5.82 -11.04
CA TRP A 90 3.26 5.48 -12.28
C TRP A 90 4.04 6.67 -12.86
N ARG A 91 3.41 7.85 -12.94
CA ARG A 91 4.06 9.09 -13.41
C ARG A 91 5.15 9.59 -12.48
N ALA A 92 5.14 9.21 -11.20
CA ALA A 92 6.17 9.57 -10.23
C ALA A 92 7.43 8.69 -10.32
N GLY A 93 7.47 7.71 -11.23
CA GLY A 93 8.61 6.82 -11.44
C GLY A 93 8.44 5.42 -10.84
N ALA A 94 7.28 5.10 -10.26
CA ALA A 94 6.95 3.80 -9.68
C ALA A 94 6.45 2.79 -10.74
N GLY A 95 7.16 2.70 -11.87
CA GLY A 95 6.70 1.99 -13.06
C GLY A 95 6.72 0.48 -12.93
N HIS A 96 5.65 -0.12 -12.37
CA HIS A 96 5.26 -1.50 -12.65
C HIS A 96 3.78 -1.55 -13.05
N ARG A 97 3.43 -2.41 -14.02
CA ARG A 97 2.05 -2.65 -14.44
C ARG A 97 1.57 -3.86 -13.62
N PRO A 98 0.40 -3.81 -12.96
CA PRO A 98 -0.13 -4.99 -12.27
C PRO A 98 -0.40 -6.15 -13.25
#